data_AF-A0A1G6A1P4-F1
#
_entry.id   AF-A0A1G6A1P4-F1
#
_cell.length_a   1.000
_cell.length_b   1.000
_cell.length_c   1.000
_cell.angle_alpha   90.00
_cell.angle_beta   90.00
_cell.angle_gamma   90.00
#
_symmetry.space_group_name_H-M   'P 1'
#
loop_
_entity.id
_entity.type
_entity.pdbx_description
1 polymer ?
#
loop_
_entity_poly.entity_id
_entity_poly.type
_entity_poly.pdbx_seq_one_letter_code
_entity_poly.pdbx_strand_id
1 'polypeptide(L)'
;MLANAIVHNNYENGKPIQIYISEKQINIVNYNKPLPPIRISDLNERTFFNERDTENPEIRDMFKALGIIESFGTGIGEAKRSMRENGSPDLFYKTFDINDNVTSVVIPVNEEYFEIKNGTKPKKKVWIENETKDFKQKILDSGYTKKIKQNILKLYEEIGTEVFGILV
;
A
#
# COMPACT_ATOMS: atom_id res chain seq x y z
N MET A 1 4.82 3.74 -7.30
CA MET A 1 5.56 2.69 -8.03
C MET A 1 5.69 2.95 -9.52
N LEU A 2 4.62 3.28 -10.26
CA LEU A 2 4.72 3.55 -11.71
C LEU A 2 5.70 4.69 -12.06
N ALA A 3 5.69 5.80 -11.31
CA ALA A 3 6.66 6.87 -11.51
C ALA A 3 8.12 6.39 -11.35
N ASN A 4 8.39 5.51 -10.39
CA ASN A 4 9.73 4.90 -10.24
C ASN A 4 10.07 4.04 -11.46
N ALA A 5 9.13 3.23 -11.96
CA ALA A 5 9.34 2.43 -13.15
C ALA A 5 9.67 3.30 -14.38
N ILE A 6 9.01 4.45 -14.53
CA ILE A 6 9.29 5.41 -15.60
C ILE A 6 10.69 6.02 -15.47
N VAL A 7 11.01 6.55 -14.29
CA VAL A 7 12.30 7.21 -14.04
C VAL A 7 13.49 6.26 -14.19
N HIS A 8 13.32 4.99 -13.80
CA HIS A 8 14.39 3.99 -13.80
C HIS A 8 14.34 3.03 -15.00
N ASN A 9 13.57 3.32 -16.06
CA ASN A 9 13.58 2.47 -17.25
C ASN A 9 14.79 2.74 -18.13
N ASN A 10 15.48 1.71 -18.60
CA ASN A 10 16.40 1.87 -19.73
C ASN A 10 15.58 1.94 -21.02
N TYR A 11 15.42 3.14 -21.60
CA TYR A 11 14.68 3.33 -22.85
C TYR A 11 15.49 2.99 -24.11
N GLU A 12 16.82 2.88 -24.02
CA GLU A 12 17.68 2.51 -25.15
C GLU A 12 17.50 1.05 -25.57
N ASN A 13 17.06 0.18 -24.65
CA ASN A 13 16.81 -1.24 -24.95
C ASN A 13 15.56 -1.48 -25.82
N GLY A 14 14.75 -0.45 -26.10
CA GLY A 14 13.53 -0.53 -26.92
C GLY A 14 12.37 -1.33 -26.31
N LYS A 15 12.49 -1.80 -25.06
CA LYS A 15 11.46 -2.57 -24.39
C LYS A 15 10.57 -1.67 -23.52
N PRO A 16 9.24 -1.79 -23.63
CA PRO A 16 8.34 -0.98 -22.84
C PRO A 16 8.32 -1.44 -21.37
N ILE A 17 7.91 -0.54 -20.49
CA ILE A 17 7.49 -0.90 -19.14
C ILE A 17 6.20 -1.71 -19.26
N GLN A 18 6.17 -2.91 -18.69
CA GLN A 18 4.98 -3.76 -18.72
C GLN A 18 4.24 -3.72 -17.39
N ILE A 19 2.92 -3.65 -17.45
CA ILE A 19 2.04 -3.65 -16.29
C ILE A 19 1.04 -4.79 -16.46
N TYR A 20 1.14 -5.80 -15.60
CA TYR A 20 0.20 -6.91 -15.53
C TYR A 20 -0.77 -6.67 -14.38
N ILE A 21 -2.07 -6.72 -14.67
CA ILE A 21 -3.12 -6.59 -13.67
C ILE A 21 -3.88 -7.91 -13.62
N SER A 22 -3.99 -8.45 -12.42
CA SER A 22 -4.74 -9.67 -12.12
C SER A 22 -5.61 -9.43 -10.90
N GLU A 23 -6.51 -10.36 -10.60
CA GLU A 23 -7.34 -10.26 -9.41
C GLU A 23 -6.56 -10.29 -8.10
N LYS A 24 -5.34 -10.87 -8.12
CA LYS A 24 -4.52 -11.07 -6.93
C LYS A 24 -3.41 -10.03 -6.75
N GLN A 25 -3.01 -9.35 -7.82
CA GLN A 25 -1.86 -8.45 -7.78
C GLN A 25 -1.74 -7.59 -9.04
N ILE A 26 -0.99 -6.49 -8.88
CA ILE A 26 -0.39 -5.73 -9.96
C ILE A 26 1.09 -6.08 -10.04
N ASN A 27 1.64 -6.29 -11.23
CA ASN A 27 3.07 -6.49 -11.45
C ASN A 27 3.60 -5.49 -12.47
N ILE A 28 4.59 -4.69 -12.09
CA ILE A 28 5.24 -3.68 -12.96
C ILE A 28 6.65 -4.17 -13.27
N VAL A 29 7.02 -4.18 -14.55
CA VAL A 29 8.27 -4.75 -15.06
C VAL A 29 9.04 -3.73 -15.87
N ASN A 30 10.29 -3.53 -15.48
CA ASN A 30 11.33 -2.84 -16.25
C ASN A 30 12.33 -3.87 -16.77
N TYR A 31 12.75 -3.74 -18.02
CA TYR A 31 13.74 -4.63 -18.64
C TYR A 31 15.19 -4.14 -18.44
N ASN A 32 15.49 -3.73 -17.21
CA ASN A 32 16.81 -3.43 -16.71
C ASN A 32 16.85 -3.68 -15.19
N LYS A 33 18.02 -3.98 -14.66
CA LYS A 33 18.30 -3.97 -13.22
C LYS A 33 18.44 -2.54 -12.71
N PRO A 34 18.32 -2.31 -11.39
CA PRO A 34 18.68 -1.04 -10.80
C PRO A 34 20.15 -0.73 -11.10
N LEU A 35 20.47 0.55 -11.27
CA LEU A 35 21.85 1.00 -11.43
C LEU A 35 22.65 0.67 -10.14
N PRO A 36 23.90 0.19 -10.26
CA PRO A 36 24.78 0.01 -9.11
C PRO A 36 24.92 1.30 -8.27
N PRO A 37 25.08 1.21 -6.94
CA PRO A 37 25.34 -0.02 -6.17
C PRO A 37 24.08 -0.81 -5.77
N ILE A 38 22.88 -0.34 -6.14
CA ILE A 38 21.61 -0.93 -5.68
C ILE A 38 21.36 -2.29 -6.34
N ARG A 39 21.03 -3.29 -5.52
CA ARG A 39 20.61 -4.63 -5.95
C ARG A 39 19.12 -4.83 -5.71
N ILE A 40 18.54 -5.85 -6.33
CA ILE A 40 17.14 -6.24 -6.10
C ILE A 40 16.88 -6.60 -4.63
N SER A 41 17.83 -7.24 -3.95
CA SER A 41 17.73 -7.54 -2.52
C SER A 41 17.58 -6.27 -1.68
N ASP A 42 18.33 -5.22 -2.01
CA ASP A 42 18.23 -3.92 -1.33
C ASP A 42 16.82 -3.33 -1.47
N LEU A 43 16.17 -3.48 -2.63
CA LEU A 43 14.79 -3.01 -2.85
C LEU A 43 13.78 -3.74 -1.95
N ASN A 44 14.05 -4.99 -1.59
CA ASN A 44 13.21 -5.77 -0.67
C ASN A 44 13.51 -5.46 0.80
N GLU A 45 14.77 -5.28 1.17
CA GLU A 45 15.21 -5.17 2.57
C GLU A 45 15.22 -3.73 3.09
N ARG A 46 15.50 -2.75 2.24
CA ARG A 46 15.62 -1.34 2.62
C ARG A 46 14.33 -0.56 2.34
N THR A 47 14.18 0.55 3.06
CA THR A 47 13.11 1.54 2.88
C THR A 47 13.63 2.89 2.40
N PHE A 48 14.95 3.09 2.39
CA PHE A 48 15.61 4.34 2.06
C PHE A 48 16.92 4.12 1.30
N PHE A 49 17.16 4.96 0.30
CA PHE A 49 18.28 4.83 -0.64
C PHE A 49 18.94 6.19 -0.87
N ASN A 50 20.01 6.50 -0.13
CA ASN A 50 20.88 7.66 -0.32
C ASN A 50 21.79 7.51 -1.54
N GLU A 51 22.31 6.31 -1.81
CA GLU A 51 23.16 6.03 -2.98
C GLU A 51 22.29 5.62 -4.17
N ARG A 52 21.79 6.57 -4.96
CA ARG A 52 20.93 6.24 -6.11
C ARG A 52 21.19 7.11 -7.32
N ASP A 53 21.40 6.45 -8.44
CA ASP A 53 21.28 7.03 -9.76
C ASP A 53 19.96 6.61 -10.42
N THR A 54 19.58 7.36 -11.45
CA THR A 54 18.40 7.12 -12.26
C THR A 54 18.82 6.98 -13.70
N GLU A 55 18.25 6.01 -14.43
CA GLU A 55 18.45 5.89 -15.89
C GLU A 55 18.08 7.19 -16.60
N ASN A 56 17.06 7.91 -16.10
CA ASN A 56 16.53 9.11 -16.73
C ASN A 56 16.52 10.31 -15.77
N PRO A 57 17.67 10.99 -15.57
CA PRO A 57 17.76 12.13 -14.66
C PRO A 57 16.88 13.31 -15.10
N GLU A 58 16.70 13.55 -16.40
CA GLU A 58 15.82 14.61 -16.91
C GLU A 58 14.34 14.34 -16.58
N ILE A 59 13.88 13.10 -16.78
CA ILE A 59 12.51 12.69 -16.43
C ILE A 59 12.30 12.79 -14.92
N ARG A 60 13.29 12.37 -14.13
CA ARG A 60 13.29 12.54 -12.67
C ARG A 60 13.10 14.00 -12.29
N ASP A 61 13.88 14.90 -12.87
CA ASP A 61 13.87 16.33 -12.49
C ASP A 61 12.56 17.00 -12.93
N MET A 62 12.01 16.62 -14.09
CA MET A 62 10.67 17.01 -14.50
C MET A 62 9.60 16.52 -13.51
N PHE A 63 9.64 15.25 -13.09
CA PHE A 63 8.67 14.70 -12.13
C PHE A 63 8.77 15.34 -10.75
N LYS A 64 9.98 15.72 -10.33
CA LYS A 64 10.17 16.51 -9.10
C LYS A 64 9.55 17.90 -9.22
N ALA A 65 9.80 18.60 -10.33
CA ALA A 65 9.25 19.92 -10.57
C ALA A 65 7.71 19.92 -10.60
N LEU A 66 7.11 18.82 -11.07
CA LEU A 66 5.65 18.61 -11.08
C LEU A 66 5.09 18.05 -9.76
N GLY A 67 5.92 17.76 -8.76
CA GLY A 67 5.48 17.18 -7.49
C GLY A 67 4.99 15.73 -7.58
N ILE A 68 5.34 15.00 -8.65
CA ILE A 68 4.96 13.60 -8.87
C ILE A 68 5.83 12.65 -8.03
N ILE A 69 7.10 13.00 -7.83
CA ILE A 69 8.05 12.22 -7.01
C ILE A 69 8.76 13.10 -6.00
N GLU A 70 9.14 12.48 -4.88
CA GLU A 70 9.94 13.14 -3.85
C GLU A 70 11.44 13.11 -4.15
N SER A 71 12.17 14.06 -3.56
CA SER A 71 13.61 14.21 -3.80
C SER A 71 14.52 13.31 -2.98
N PHE A 72 13.99 12.51 -2.05
CA PHE A 72 14.80 11.91 -0.97
C PHE A 72 15.00 10.39 -1.06
N GLY A 73 14.44 9.69 -2.04
CA GLY A 73 14.65 8.23 -2.18
C GLY A 73 13.84 7.41 -1.17
N THR A 74 12.79 8.05 -0.67
CA THR A 74 11.76 7.54 0.24
C THR A 74 10.69 6.75 -0.49
N GLY A 75 10.56 6.88 -1.82
CA GLY A 75 9.41 6.38 -2.57
C GLY A 75 9.09 4.89 -2.41
N ILE A 76 10.10 4.03 -2.26
CA ILE A 76 9.87 2.58 -1.97
C ILE A 76 9.44 2.38 -0.52
N GLY A 77 10.07 3.08 0.43
CA GLY A 77 9.71 3.05 1.85
C GLY A 77 8.28 3.53 2.09
N GLU A 78 7.89 4.65 1.48
CA GLU A 78 6.53 5.18 1.55
C GLU A 78 5.53 4.22 0.93
N ALA A 79 5.84 3.61 -0.23
CA ALA A 79 4.97 2.60 -0.81
C ALA A 79 4.77 1.39 0.12
N LYS A 80 5.84 0.83 0.71
CA LYS A 80 5.73 -0.26 1.71
C LYS A 80 4.97 0.19 2.96
N ARG A 81 5.14 1.44 3.39
CA ARG A 81 4.39 2.01 4.51
C ARG A 81 2.90 2.08 4.20
N SER A 82 2.51 2.61 3.05
CA SER A 82 1.11 2.68 2.63
C SER A 82 0.45 1.29 2.51
N MET A 83 1.19 0.27 2.05
CA MET A 83 0.69 -1.12 2.05
C MET A 83 0.39 -1.62 3.47
N ARG A 84 1.26 -1.34 4.45
CA ARG A 84 1.01 -1.75 5.84
C ARG A 84 -0.12 -0.97 6.49
N GLU A 85 -0.19 0.34 6.25
CA GLU A 85 -1.21 1.23 6.83
C GLU A 85 -2.62 0.89 6.32
N ASN A 86 -2.75 0.40 5.08
CA ASN A 86 -4.03 -0.05 4.54
C ASN A 86 -4.30 -1.57 4.77
N GLY A 87 -3.45 -2.25 5.56
CA GLY A 87 -3.61 -3.67 5.89
C GLY A 87 -3.35 -4.64 4.73
N SER A 88 -2.69 -4.19 3.66
CA SER A 88 -2.29 -5.06 2.55
C SER A 88 -0.96 -5.77 2.83
N PRO A 89 -0.69 -6.91 2.17
CA PRO A 89 0.64 -7.51 2.18
C PRO A 89 1.69 -6.55 1.58
N ASP A 90 2.92 -6.59 2.09
CA ASP A 90 4.00 -5.77 1.56
C ASP A 90 4.24 -6.04 0.06
N LEU A 91 4.53 -4.96 -0.68
CA LEU A 91 5.06 -5.09 -2.04
C LEU A 91 6.45 -5.72 -2.00
N PHE A 92 6.80 -6.48 -3.02
CA PHE A 92 8.11 -7.12 -3.13
C PHE A 92 8.62 -7.12 -4.57
N TYR A 93 9.93 -7.14 -4.71
CA TYR A 93 10.63 -7.30 -5.97
C TYR A 93 10.99 -8.77 -6.19
N LYS A 94 10.64 -9.30 -7.36
CA LYS A 94 10.99 -10.68 -7.74
C LYS A 94 12.50 -10.82 -7.91
N THR A 95 13.05 -11.92 -7.43
CA THR A 95 14.41 -12.35 -7.71
C THR A 95 14.44 -13.19 -8.98
N PHE A 96 15.35 -12.86 -9.88
CA PHE A 96 15.58 -13.57 -11.15
C PHE A 96 17.00 -14.14 -11.19
N ASP A 97 17.34 -14.86 -12.26
CA ASP A 97 18.70 -15.34 -12.46
C ASP A 97 19.69 -14.16 -12.62
N ILE A 98 20.98 -14.40 -12.36
CA ILE A 98 22.00 -13.37 -12.50
C ILE A 98 22.08 -12.81 -13.93
N ASN A 99 21.72 -13.60 -14.94
CA ASN A 99 21.71 -13.19 -16.34
C ASN A 99 20.46 -12.40 -16.74
N ASP A 100 19.39 -12.41 -15.93
CA ASP A 100 18.15 -11.70 -16.23
C ASP A 100 18.28 -10.21 -15.92
N ASN A 101 18.26 -9.36 -16.94
CA ASN A 101 18.30 -7.91 -16.77
C ASN A 101 16.90 -7.33 -16.57
N VAL A 102 16.27 -7.64 -15.44
CA VAL A 102 14.88 -7.28 -15.16
C VAL A 102 14.70 -6.80 -13.72
N THR A 103 13.86 -5.78 -13.54
CA THR A 103 13.33 -5.35 -12.25
C THR A 103 11.82 -5.53 -12.29
N SER A 104 11.26 -6.33 -11.37
CA SER A 104 9.82 -6.62 -11.35
C SER A 104 9.28 -6.45 -9.93
N VAL A 105 8.42 -5.45 -9.74
CA VAL A 105 7.73 -5.23 -8.45
C VAL A 105 6.33 -5.82 -8.51
N VAL A 106 5.96 -6.57 -7.47
CA VAL A 106 4.64 -7.13 -7.23
C VAL A 106 3.98 -6.31 -6.13
N ILE A 107 2.76 -5.86 -6.39
CA ILE A 107 1.89 -5.18 -5.43
C ILE A 107 0.69 -6.12 -5.21
N PRO A 108 0.69 -6.89 -4.11
CA PRO A 108 -0.41 -7.80 -3.80
C PRO A 108 -1.72 -7.05 -3.55
N VAL A 109 -2.83 -7.71 -3.86
CA VAL A 109 -4.15 -7.21 -3.48
C VAL A 109 -4.32 -7.28 -1.96
N ASN A 110 -5.05 -6.32 -1.39
CA ASN A 110 -5.53 -6.42 -0.03
C ASN A 110 -6.46 -7.64 0.13
N GLU A 111 -6.22 -8.47 1.16
CA GLU A 111 -6.96 -9.72 1.35
C GLU A 111 -8.45 -9.48 1.63
N GLU A 112 -8.78 -8.46 2.43
CA GLU A 112 -10.17 -8.10 2.75
C GLU A 112 -10.91 -7.64 1.49
N TYR A 113 -10.28 -6.80 0.65
CA TYR A 113 -10.84 -6.41 -0.63
C TYR A 113 -11.07 -7.62 -1.55
N PHE A 114 -10.12 -8.56 -1.60
CA PHE A 114 -10.25 -9.77 -2.41
C PHE A 114 -11.39 -10.67 -1.93
N GLU A 115 -11.57 -10.83 -0.62
CA GLU A 115 -12.70 -11.55 -0.02
C GLU A 115 -14.04 -10.87 -0.38
N ILE A 116 -14.16 -9.54 -0.20
CA ILE A 116 -15.38 -8.77 -0.50
C ILE A 116 -15.76 -8.88 -1.98
N LYS A 117 -14.79 -8.69 -2.89
CA LYS A 117 -15.03 -8.77 -4.34
C LYS A 117 -15.58 -10.14 -4.76
N ASN A 118 -15.14 -11.21 -4.09
CA ASN A 118 -15.60 -12.58 -4.36
C ASN A 118 -16.89 -12.95 -3.61
N GLY A 119 -17.62 -11.98 -3.07
CA GLY A 119 -18.90 -12.20 -2.39
C GLY A 119 -18.76 -12.83 -1.01
N THR A 120 -17.54 -12.88 -0.46
CA THR A 120 -17.32 -13.33 0.92
C THR A 120 -17.63 -12.16 1.84
N LYS A 121 -18.42 -12.39 2.90
CA LYS A 121 -18.60 -11.37 3.93
C LYS A 121 -17.26 -11.16 4.63
N PRO A 122 -16.79 -9.91 4.79
CA PRO A 122 -15.51 -9.66 5.44
C PRO A 122 -15.51 -10.33 6.82
N LYS A 123 -14.41 -10.99 7.17
CA LYS A 123 -14.25 -11.54 8.52
C LYS A 123 -14.33 -10.38 9.51
N LYS A 124 -15.44 -10.33 10.25
CA LYS A 124 -15.61 -9.41 11.38
C LYS A 124 -14.36 -9.48 12.25
N LYS A 125 -13.66 -8.36 12.41
CA LYS A 125 -12.54 -8.26 13.37
C LYS A 125 -13.12 -8.48 14.76
N VAL A 126 -13.03 -9.71 15.26
CA VAL A 126 -13.60 -10.17 16.54
C VAL A 126 -13.22 -9.23 17.69
N TRP A 127 -12.02 -8.67 17.67
CA TRP A 127 -11.55 -7.71 18.66
C TRP A 127 -12.31 -6.38 18.62
N ILE A 128 -12.60 -5.84 17.43
CA ILE A 128 -13.40 -4.61 17.26
C ILE A 128 -14.83 -4.85 17.75
N GLU A 129 -15.41 -6.03 17.49
CA GLU A 129 -16.75 -6.35 18.02
C GLU A 129 -16.78 -6.46 19.54
N ASN A 130 -15.73 -7.04 20.13
CA ASN A 130 -15.62 -7.17 21.58
C ASN A 130 -15.44 -5.80 22.26
N GLU A 131 -14.59 -4.92 21.72
CA GLU A 131 -14.45 -3.54 22.22
C GLU A 131 -15.74 -2.72 22.02
N THR A 132 -16.40 -2.89 20.87
CA THR A 132 -17.68 -2.22 20.57
C THR A 132 -18.77 -2.64 21.57
N LYS A 133 -18.86 -3.94 21.88
CA LYS A 133 -19.80 -4.48 22.87
C LYS A 133 -19.48 -3.98 24.28
N ASP A 134 -18.21 -4.01 24.68
CA ASP A 134 -17.76 -3.52 25.98
C ASP A 134 -18.06 -2.02 26.15
N PHE A 135 -17.82 -1.22 25.11
CA PHE A 135 -18.13 0.22 25.12
C PHE A 135 -19.63 0.50 25.20
N LYS A 136 -20.45 -0.18 24.38
CA LYS A 136 -21.92 -0.07 24.47
C LYS A 136 -22.41 -0.45 25.87
N GLN A 137 -21.87 -1.52 26.46
CA GLN A 137 -22.24 -1.96 27.81
C GLN A 137 -21.86 -0.94 28.89
N LYS A 138 -20.64 -0.39 28.83
CA LYS A 138 -20.20 0.70 29.74
C LYS A 138 -21.09 1.94 29.67
N ILE A 139 -21.59 2.31 28.49
CA ILE A 139 -22.54 3.43 28.34
C ILE A 139 -23.87 3.07 29.00
N LEU A 140 -24.38 1.87 28.79
CA LEU A 140 -25.64 1.40 29.37
C LEU A 140 -25.58 1.32 30.90
N ASP A 141 -24.44 0.92 31.46
CA ASP A 141 -24.23 0.75 32.90
C ASP A 141 -23.84 2.05 33.62
N SER A 142 -23.54 3.11 32.86
CA SER A 142 -23.18 4.42 33.42
C SER A 142 -24.31 5.05 34.25
N GLY A 143 -23.95 5.95 35.16
CA GLY A 143 -24.92 6.76 35.93
C GLY A 143 -25.63 7.86 35.12
N TYR A 144 -25.43 7.92 33.80
CA TYR A 144 -26.02 8.96 32.96
C TYR A 144 -27.53 8.81 32.79
N THR A 145 -28.20 9.92 32.51
CA THR A 145 -29.63 9.92 32.20
C THR A 145 -29.90 9.16 30.90
N LYS A 146 -31.11 8.60 30.76
CA LYS A 146 -31.53 7.83 29.57
C LYS A 146 -31.32 8.59 28.27
N LYS A 147 -31.57 9.91 28.28
CA LYS A 147 -31.40 10.80 27.12
C LYS A 147 -29.94 10.93 26.71
N ILE A 148 -29.02 11.03 27.68
CA ILE A 148 -27.57 11.11 27.42
C ILE A 148 -27.07 9.78 26.85
N LYS A 149 -27.46 8.64 27.43
CA LYS A 149 -27.09 7.32 26.91
C LYS A 149 -27.50 7.12 25.45
N GLN A 150 -28.74 7.51 25.10
CA GLN A 150 -29.23 7.44 23.73
C GLN A 150 -28.43 8.31 22.76
N ASN A 151 -28.10 9.54 23.16
CA ASN A 151 -27.32 10.43 22.30
C ASN A 151 -25.90 9.91 22.05
N ILE A 152 -25.24 9.36 23.08
CA ILE A 152 -23.88 8.80 22.95
C ILE A 152 -23.89 7.56 22.06
N LEU A 153 -24.86 6.67 22.22
CA LEU A 153 -25.00 5.49 21.37
C LEU A 153 -25.23 5.86 19.91
N LYS A 154 -26.03 6.89 19.65
CA LYS A 154 -26.32 7.38 18.30
C LYS A 154 -25.08 7.99 17.63
N LEU A 155 -24.33 8.81 18.37
CA LEU A 155 -23.06 9.37 17.91
C LEU A 155 -22.03 8.27 17.62
N TYR A 156 -21.97 7.23 18.46
CA TYR A 156 -21.09 6.11 18.26
C TYR A 156 -21.43 5.30 16.99
N GLU A 157 -22.72 5.11 16.69
CA GLU A 157 -23.16 4.45 15.45
C GLU A 157 -22.84 5.29 14.21
N GLU A 158 -22.99 6.61 14.28
CA GLU A 158 -22.58 7.53 13.21
C GLU A 158 -21.06 7.44 12.96
N ILE A 159 -20.22 7.51 14.00
CA ILE A 159 -18.76 7.38 13.89
C ILE A 159 -18.36 5.98 13.39
N GLY A 160 -18.97 4.92 13.92
CA GLY A 160 -18.66 3.54 13.56
C GLY A 160 -18.89 3.25 12.07
N THR A 161 -19.93 3.87 11.50
CA THR A 161 -20.26 3.74 10.08
C THR A 161 -19.23 4.43 9.17
N GLU A 162 -18.66 5.56 9.61
CA GLU A 162 -17.62 6.29 8.88
C GLU A 162 -16.23 5.66 9.00
N VAL A 163 -15.88 5.12 10.17
CA VAL A 163 -14.53 4.61 10.46
C VAL A 163 -14.34 3.14 10.08
N PHE A 164 -15.39 2.31 10.20
CA PHE A 164 -15.29 0.85 10.05
C PHE A 164 -16.23 0.26 8.99
N GLY A 165 -17.04 1.08 8.31
CA GLY A 165 -18.13 0.60 7.45
C GLY A 165 -19.32 0.06 8.26
N ILE A 166 -20.39 -0.36 7.58
CA ILE A 166 -21.66 -0.74 8.24
C ILE A 166 -21.41 -1.91 9.22
N LEU A 167 -21.49 -1.60 10.51
CA LEU A 167 -21.59 -2.58 11.59
C LEU A 167 -23.00 -3.19 11.55
N VAL A 168 -23.17 -4.31 10.84
CA VAL A 168 -24.38 -5.15 10.88
C VAL A 168 -24.28 -6.22 11.96
#